data_AF-A0A3N5LFB8-F1
#
_entry.id   AF-A0A3N5LFB8-F1
#
_cell.length_a   1.000
_cell.length_b   1.000
_cell.length_c   1.000
_cell.angle_alpha   90.00
_cell.angle_beta   90.00
_cell.angle_gamma   90.00
#
_symmetry.space_group_name_H-M   'P 1'
#
loop_
_entity.id
_entity.type
_entity.pdbx_description
1 polymer ?
#
loop_
_entity_poly.entity_id
_entity_poly.type
_entity_poly.pdbx_seq_one_letter_code
_entity_poly.pdbx_strand_id
1 'polypeptide(L)'
;MTTETLAAMGLPMKRVGAANWLHSYRAMVRWEVLGSRLVLPLLVIVQILAGAGFVVGFGLLIPDISSAAALYLSTGAVVMSLILIGLIGTPQIVAQQKMEGSYDFMWSLPVPRSAATLASVTLAALVAIPGVVAALLVAVWRYDVTFTVDASIVPAFTLTV
;
A
#
# COMPACT_ATOMS: atom_id res chain seq x y z
N MET A 1 -21.52 -23.34 21.57
CA MET A 1 -21.95 -24.28 20.50
C MET A 1 -20.73 -25.12 20.15
N THR A 2 -20.74 -26.40 20.55
CA THR A 2 -19.60 -27.31 20.45
C THR A 2 -19.45 -27.83 19.01
N THR A 3 -18.26 -28.26 18.63
CA THR A 3 -17.93 -28.76 17.27
C THR A 3 -18.84 -29.89 16.78
N GLU A 4 -19.40 -30.69 17.70
CA GLU A 4 -20.35 -31.76 17.39
C GLU A 4 -21.71 -31.23 16.89
N THR A 5 -22.17 -30.07 17.39
CA THR A 5 -23.44 -29.48 16.96
C THR A 5 -23.38 -28.93 15.54
N LEU A 6 -22.19 -28.46 15.10
CA LEU A 6 -21.97 -27.94 13.75
C LEU A 6 -21.90 -29.07 12.70
N ALA A 7 -21.33 -30.23 13.07
CA ALA A 7 -21.29 -31.40 12.20
C ALA A 7 -22.68 -32.00 11.94
N ALA A 8 -23.56 -31.99 12.95
CA ALA A 8 -24.95 -32.43 12.82
C ALA A 8 -25.79 -31.53 11.88
N MET A 9 -25.39 -30.26 11.69
CA MET A 9 -26.09 -29.30 10.82
C MET A 9 -25.58 -29.30 9.36
N GLY A 10 -24.61 -30.16 9.00
CA GLY A 10 -24.05 -30.20 7.65
C GLY A 10 -23.32 -28.91 7.22
N LEU A 11 -23.05 -28.01 8.18
CA LEU A 11 -22.37 -26.75 7.89
C LEU A 11 -20.89 -27.03 7.65
N PRO A 12 -20.29 -26.48 6.56
CA PRO A 12 -18.89 -26.73 6.25
C PRO A 12 -18.01 -26.29 7.43
N MET A 13 -17.24 -27.24 7.96
CA MET A 13 -16.32 -26.98 9.06
C MET A 13 -15.39 -25.84 8.66
N LYS A 14 -15.29 -24.80 9.50
CA LYS A 14 -14.39 -23.65 9.26
C LYS A 14 -12.99 -24.19 9.00
N ARG A 15 -12.50 -24.08 7.76
CA ARG A 15 -11.17 -24.56 7.39
C ARG A 15 -10.13 -23.70 8.10
N VAL A 16 -9.62 -24.17 9.24
CA VAL A 16 -8.59 -23.47 10.01
C VAL A 16 -7.23 -24.07 9.62
N GLY A 17 -6.31 -23.24 9.12
CA GLY A 17 -4.95 -23.69 8.77
C GLY A 17 -4.19 -22.66 7.94
N ALA A 18 -2.85 -22.68 8.02
CA ALA A 18 -1.96 -21.75 7.32
C ALA A 18 -2.14 -21.79 5.79
N ALA A 19 -2.39 -22.98 5.22
CA ALA A 19 -2.67 -23.15 3.80
C ALA A 19 -3.99 -22.47 3.37
N ASN A 20 -5.04 -22.57 4.20
CA ASN A 20 -6.31 -21.88 3.93
C ASN A 20 -6.14 -20.37 4.07
N TRP A 21 -5.39 -19.92 5.07
CA TRP A 21 -5.09 -18.49 5.25
C TRP A 21 -4.35 -17.92 4.04
N LEU A 22 -3.33 -18.61 3.52
CA LEU A 22 -2.59 -18.15 2.34
C LEU A 22 -3.46 -18.13 1.08
N HIS A 23 -4.34 -19.13 0.92
CA HIS A 23 -5.30 -19.16 -0.18
C HIS A 23 -6.28 -17.99 -0.09
N SER A 24 -6.84 -17.74 1.09
CA SER A 24 -7.72 -16.59 1.36
C SER A 24 -7.00 -15.26 1.11
N TYR A 25 -5.76 -15.11 1.57
CA TYR A 25 -4.95 -13.91 1.34
C TYR A 25 -4.75 -13.64 -0.15
N ARG A 26 -4.33 -14.64 -0.94
CA ARG A 26 -4.17 -14.49 -2.40
C ARG A 26 -5.48 -14.13 -3.10
N ALA A 27 -6.60 -14.73 -2.67
CA ALA A 27 -7.91 -14.42 -3.20
C ALA A 27 -8.31 -12.97 -2.90
N MET A 28 -8.01 -12.47 -1.68
CA MET A 28 -8.29 -11.08 -1.29
C MET A 28 -7.40 -10.09 -2.03
N VAL A 29 -6.09 -10.35 -2.17
CA VAL A 29 -5.20 -9.49 -2.98
C VAL A 29 -5.72 -9.38 -4.41
N ARG A 30 -6.09 -10.50 -5.03
CA ARG A 30 -6.65 -10.51 -6.38
C ARG A 30 -7.98 -9.75 -6.44
N TRP A 31 -8.84 -9.94 -5.44
CA TRP A 31 -10.12 -9.25 -5.34
C TRP A 31 -9.92 -7.74 -5.31
N GLU A 32 -9.03 -7.24 -4.46
CA GLU A 32 -8.79 -5.81 -4.34
C GLU A 32 -8.14 -5.21 -5.58
N VAL A 33 -7.15 -5.88 -6.18
CA VAL A 33 -6.53 -5.44 -7.45
C VAL A 33 -7.57 -5.37 -8.57
N LEU A 34 -8.43 -6.38 -8.70
CA LEU A 34 -9.47 -6.40 -9.73
C LEU A 34 -10.59 -5.39 -9.45
N GLY A 35 -10.95 -5.20 -8.18
CA GLY A 35 -11.93 -4.21 -7.75
C GLY A 35 -11.47 -2.78 -8.01
N SER A 36 -10.17 -2.53 -7.81
CA SER A 36 -9.55 -1.21 -8.03
C SER A 36 -9.06 -0.98 -9.46
N ARG A 37 -9.14 -1.97 -10.38
CA ARG A 37 -8.51 -1.93 -11.72
C ARG A 37 -8.80 -0.69 -12.57
N LEU A 38 -9.98 -0.09 -12.41
CA LEU A 38 -10.39 1.12 -13.15
C LEU A 38 -9.72 2.39 -12.59
N VAL A 39 -9.48 2.41 -11.28
CA VAL A 39 -8.91 3.54 -10.55
C VAL A 39 -7.38 3.40 -10.41
N LEU A 40 -6.84 2.18 -10.49
CA LEU A 40 -5.41 1.90 -10.38
C LEU A 40 -4.54 2.74 -11.34
N PRO A 41 -4.85 2.87 -12.64
CA PRO A 41 -4.04 3.70 -13.53
C PRO A 41 -4.00 5.18 -13.09
N LEU A 42 -5.12 5.70 -12.61
CA LEU A 42 -5.20 7.06 -12.06
C LEU A 42 -4.33 7.18 -10.81
N LEU A 43 -4.41 6.21 -9.89
CA LEU A 43 -3.57 6.20 -8.68
C LEU A 43 -2.07 6.13 -9.01
N VAL A 44 -1.69 5.37 -10.04
CA VAL A 44 -0.30 5.31 -10.52
C VAL A 44 0.16 6.66 -11.06
N ILE A 45 -0.66 7.33 -11.87
CA ILE A 45 -0.35 8.67 -12.39
C ILE A 45 -0.20 9.67 -11.23
N VAL A 46 -1.16 9.68 -10.31
CA VAL A 46 -1.12 10.53 -9.11
C VAL A 46 0.14 10.24 -8.31
N GLN A 47 0.54 8.99 -8.16
CA GLN A 47 1.77 8.65 -7.43
C GLN A 47 3.04 9.13 -8.11
N ILE A 48 3.12 9.00 -9.42
CA ILE A 48 4.27 9.52 -10.18
C ILE A 48 4.34 11.04 -10.01
N LEU A 49 3.21 11.74 -10.19
CA LEU A 49 3.14 13.19 -10.06
C LEU A 49 3.44 13.67 -8.63
N ALA A 50 2.90 12.99 -7.62
CA ALA A 50 3.15 13.32 -6.22
C ALA A 50 4.62 13.10 -5.86
N GLY A 51 5.19 11.94 -6.18
CA GLY A 51 6.59 11.62 -5.89
C GLY A 51 7.56 12.57 -6.59
N ALA A 52 7.38 12.81 -7.89
CA ALA A 52 8.19 13.76 -8.65
C ALA A 52 7.99 15.21 -8.16
N GLY A 53 6.74 15.60 -7.93
CA GLY A 53 6.36 16.95 -7.51
C GLY A 53 6.93 17.32 -6.15
N PHE A 54 6.99 16.38 -5.20
CA PHE A 54 7.64 16.61 -3.92
C PHE A 54 9.13 16.93 -4.09
N VAL A 55 9.87 16.15 -4.88
CA VAL A 55 11.31 16.36 -5.09
C VAL A 55 11.57 17.69 -5.79
N VAL A 56 10.81 18.00 -6.86
CA VAL A 56 10.93 19.28 -7.58
C VAL A 56 10.54 20.46 -6.69
N GLY A 57 9.41 20.35 -5.97
CA GLY A 57 8.87 21.42 -5.13
C GLY A 57 9.84 21.81 -4.02
N PHE A 58 10.47 20.84 -3.37
CA PHE A 58 11.49 21.12 -2.37
C PHE A 58 12.75 21.79 -2.96
N GLY A 59 13.14 21.43 -4.19
CA GLY A 59 14.21 22.11 -4.92
C GLY A 59 13.93 23.56 -5.28
N LEU A 60 12.66 23.95 -5.37
CA LEU A 60 12.25 25.33 -5.61
C LEU A 60 12.23 26.15 -4.31
N LEU A 61 11.98 25.50 -3.17
CA LEU A 61 11.89 26.17 -1.87
C LEU A 61 13.26 26.49 -1.25
N ILE A 62 14.31 25.74 -1.60
CA ILE A 62 15.65 25.90 -1.03
C ILE A 62 16.66 26.10 -2.18
N PRO A 63 17.05 27.36 -2.47
CA PRO A 63 18.14 27.64 -3.40
C PRO A 63 19.48 27.13 -2.84
N ASP A 64 20.34 26.60 -3.71
CA ASP A 64 21.67 26.05 -3.38
C ASP A 64 21.69 24.93 -2.32
N ILE A 65 20.79 23.96 -2.47
CA ILE A 65 20.85 22.69 -1.72
C ILE A 65 22.20 22.00 -1.96
N SER A 66 22.93 21.72 -0.88
CA SER A 66 24.09 20.83 -0.92
C SER A 66 23.66 19.39 -1.19
N SER A 67 24.48 18.58 -1.86
CA SER A 67 24.13 17.19 -2.21
C SER A 67 23.74 16.34 -0.98
N ALA A 68 24.34 16.60 0.18
CA ALA A 68 23.96 15.94 1.44
C ALA A 68 22.56 16.35 1.92
N ALA A 69 22.22 17.64 1.85
CA ALA A 69 20.88 18.12 2.17
C ALA A 69 19.83 17.59 1.18
N ALA A 70 20.18 17.49 -0.11
CA ALA A 70 19.31 16.89 -1.15
C ALA A 70 18.98 15.43 -0.83
N LEU A 71 19.95 14.66 -0.35
CA LEU A 71 19.79 13.26 0.00
C LEU A 71 18.86 13.08 1.21
N TYR A 72 19.05 13.85 2.27
CA TYR A 72 18.16 13.80 3.44
C TYR A 72 16.75 14.27 3.12
N LEU A 73 16.61 15.31 2.29
CA LEU A 73 15.32 15.86 1.92
C LEU A 73 14.55 14.94 0.97
N SER A 74 15.23 14.30 0.01
CA SER A 74 14.60 13.34 -0.92
C SER A 74 14.16 12.06 -0.21
N THR A 75 14.97 11.54 0.71
CA THR A 75 14.58 10.38 1.55
C THR A 75 13.44 10.72 2.51
N GLY A 76 13.45 11.92 3.11
CA GLY A 76 12.33 12.43 3.92
C GLY A 76 11.05 12.65 3.12
N ALA A 77 11.15 13.16 1.89
CA ALA A 77 10.01 13.34 0.99
C ALA A 77 9.37 12.01 0.57
N VAL A 78 10.18 10.97 0.36
CA VAL A 78 9.69 9.60 0.14
C VAL A 78 8.90 9.11 1.36
N VAL A 79 9.43 9.28 2.58
CA VAL A 79 8.74 8.88 3.82
C VAL A 79 7.45 9.67 4.03
N MET A 80 7.45 10.98 3.82
CA MET A 80 6.23 11.80 3.94
C MET A 80 5.17 11.41 2.91
N SER A 81 5.56 11.13 1.66
CA SER A 81 4.63 10.66 0.64
C SER A 81 3.96 9.34 1.06
N LEU A 82 4.72 8.41 1.63
CA LEU A 82 4.19 7.14 2.14
C LEU A 82 3.21 7.34 3.30
N ILE A 83 3.56 8.17 4.28
CA ILE A 83 2.70 8.46 5.44
C ILE A 83 1.38 9.09 5.00
N LEU A 84 1.42 10.06 4.08
CA LEU A 84 0.21 10.71 3.57
C LEU A 84 -0.72 9.71 2.89
N ILE A 85 -0.18 8.76 2.11
CA ILE A 85 -1.00 7.74 1.44
C ILE A 85 -1.57 6.74 2.45
N GLY A 86 -0.75 6.25 3.39
CA GLY A 86 -1.18 5.29 4.40
C GLY A 86 -2.27 5.87 5.30
N LEU A 87 -2.07 7.10 5.78
CA LEU A 87 -2.97 7.75 6.73
C LEU A 87 -4.24 8.32 6.08
N ILE A 88 -4.16 8.85 4.86
CA ILE A 88 -5.29 9.52 4.19
C ILE A 88 -6.02 8.53 3.26
N GLY A 89 -5.27 7.73 2.50
CA GLY A 89 -5.83 6.84 1.50
C GLY A 89 -6.62 5.68 2.09
N THR A 90 -6.13 5.07 3.17
CA THR A 90 -6.80 3.93 3.83
C THR A 90 -8.21 4.27 4.33
N PRO A 91 -8.43 5.33 5.15
CA PRO A 91 -9.78 5.68 5.58
C PRO A 91 -10.67 6.12 4.41
N GLN A 92 -10.11 6.75 3.37
CA GLN A 92 -10.86 7.15 2.19
C GLN A 92 -11.39 5.91 1.42
N ILE A 93 -10.58 4.87 1.25
CA ILE A 93 -10.99 3.62 0.63
C ILE A 93 -12.08 2.93 1.47
N VAL A 94 -11.92 2.89 2.79
CA VAL A 94 -12.95 2.33 3.70
C VAL A 94 -14.26 3.12 3.63
N ALA A 95 -14.17 4.46 3.53
CA ALA A 95 -15.35 5.31 3.35
C ALA A 95 -16.06 4.99 2.02
N GLN A 96 -15.33 4.81 0.93
CA GLN A 96 -15.93 4.40 -0.36
C GLN A 96 -16.60 3.03 -0.29
N GLN A 97 -15.97 2.03 0.33
CA GLN A 97 -16.55 0.69 0.48
C GLN A 97 -17.85 0.70 1.31
N LYS A 98 -17.94 1.60 2.31
CA LYS A 98 -19.17 1.83 3.07
C LYS A 98 -20.25 2.48 2.22
N MET A 99 -19.89 3.46 1.39
CA MET A 99 -20.83 4.14 0.49
C MET A 99 -21.38 3.20 -0.59
N GLU A 100 -20.57 2.25 -1.06
CA GLU A 100 -20.95 1.27 -2.09
C GLU A 100 -21.75 0.08 -1.53
N GLY A 101 -21.94 -0.02 -0.22
CA GLY A 101 -22.63 -1.14 0.44
C GLY A 101 -21.87 -2.48 0.36
N SER A 102 -20.64 -2.50 -0.16
CA SER A 102 -19.80 -3.70 -0.29
C SER A 102 -19.16 -4.12 1.04
N TYR A 103 -19.17 -3.23 2.04
CA TYR A 103 -18.61 -3.50 3.37
C TYR A 103 -19.29 -4.70 4.05
N ASP A 104 -20.62 -4.70 4.21
CA ASP A 104 -21.32 -5.81 4.89
C ASP A 104 -21.17 -7.14 4.13
N PHE A 105 -21.05 -7.09 2.80
CA PHE A 105 -20.76 -8.26 1.98
C PHE A 105 -19.35 -8.81 2.27
N MET A 106 -18.31 -7.98 2.29
CA MET A 106 -16.96 -8.41 2.62
C MET A 106 -16.84 -8.96 4.04
N TRP A 107 -17.61 -8.40 4.99
CA TRP A 107 -17.65 -8.88 6.37
C TRP A 107 -18.46 -10.16 6.58
N SER A 108 -19.32 -10.52 5.63
CA SER A 108 -20.04 -11.80 5.61
C SER A 108 -19.21 -12.97 5.06
N LEU A 109 -18.12 -12.68 4.34
CA LEU A 109 -17.27 -13.71 3.75
C LEU A 109 -16.56 -14.52 4.85
N PRO A 110 -16.44 -15.86 4.71
CA PRO A 110 -15.75 -16.73 5.65
C PRO A 110 -14.22 -16.63 5.51
N VAL A 111 -13.68 -15.41 5.43
CA VAL A 111 -12.26 -15.10 5.25
C VAL A 111 -11.67 -14.61 6.57
N PRO A 112 -10.46 -15.05 6.97
CA PRO A 112 -9.77 -14.49 8.12
C PRO A 112 -9.56 -12.98 7.95
N ARG A 113 -9.99 -12.18 8.95
CA ARG A 113 -9.85 -10.71 8.90
C ARG A 113 -8.41 -10.25 8.67
N SER A 114 -7.43 -10.95 9.25
CA SER A 114 -6.01 -10.65 9.05
C SER A 114 -5.55 -10.84 7.60
N ALA A 115 -6.13 -11.80 6.86
CA ALA A 115 -5.80 -12.00 5.46
C ALA A 115 -6.36 -10.86 4.59
N ALA A 116 -7.56 -10.36 4.92
CA ALA A 116 -8.14 -9.21 4.22
C ALA A 116 -7.37 -7.91 4.51
N THR A 117 -7.06 -7.62 5.78
CA THR A 117 -6.27 -6.44 6.15
C THR A 117 -4.86 -6.46 5.55
N LEU A 118 -4.22 -7.64 5.52
CA LEU A 118 -2.90 -7.73 4.89
C LEU A 118 -2.97 -7.54 3.37
N ALA A 119 -4.08 -7.97 2.73
CA ALA A 119 -4.29 -7.73 1.30
C ALA A 119 -4.37 -6.23 0.99
N SER A 120 -5.12 -5.46 1.80
CA SER A 120 -5.21 -4.01 1.65
C SER A 120 -3.88 -3.29 1.82
N VAL A 121 -3.09 -3.71 2.82
CA VAL A 121 -1.72 -3.20 3.01
C VAL A 121 -0.84 -3.54 1.81
N THR A 122 -0.96 -4.76 1.28
CA THR A 122 -0.18 -5.20 0.10
C THR A 122 -0.52 -4.37 -1.13
N LEU A 123 -1.80 -4.06 -1.37
CA LEU A 123 -2.20 -3.21 -2.48
C LEU A 123 -1.66 -1.79 -2.31
N ALA A 124 -1.79 -1.21 -1.11
CA ALA A 124 -1.27 0.12 -0.82
C ALA A 124 0.25 0.20 -1.06
N ALA A 125 1.00 -0.81 -0.60
CA ALA A 125 2.42 -0.94 -0.86
C ALA A 125 2.73 -0.97 -2.37
N LEU A 126 2.01 -1.80 -3.15
CA LEU A 126 2.20 -1.90 -4.60
C LEU A 126 1.92 -0.58 -5.32
N VAL A 127 0.86 0.12 -4.92
CA VAL A 127 0.47 1.42 -5.49
C VAL A 127 1.51 2.51 -5.16
N ALA A 128 2.21 2.41 -4.04
CA ALA A 128 3.22 3.39 -3.67
C ALA A 128 4.52 3.28 -4.49
N ILE A 129 4.88 2.09 -4.98
CA ILE A 129 6.15 1.82 -5.68
C ILE A 129 6.43 2.79 -6.84
N PRO A 130 5.49 3.04 -7.78
CA PRO A 130 5.74 3.96 -8.90
C PRO A 130 6.10 5.38 -8.45
N GLY A 131 5.49 5.87 -7.37
CA GLY A 131 5.79 7.20 -6.83
C GLY A 131 7.17 7.27 -6.21
N VAL A 132 7.58 6.23 -5.49
CA VAL A 132 8.94 6.11 -4.95
C VAL A 132 9.97 6.09 -6.09
N VAL A 133 9.73 5.28 -7.12
CA VAL A 133 10.61 5.20 -8.30
C VAL A 133 10.71 6.56 -9.00
N ALA A 134 9.57 7.23 -9.22
CA ALA A 134 9.55 8.55 -9.85
C ALA A 134 10.35 9.59 -9.04
N ALA A 135 10.17 9.62 -7.71
CA ALA A 135 10.91 10.52 -6.82
C ALA A 135 12.43 10.28 -6.90
N LEU A 136 12.86 9.01 -6.86
CA LEU A 136 14.27 8.65 -6.96
C LEU A 136 14.86 9.05 -8.31
N LEU A 137 14.17 8.76 -9.43
CA LEU A 137 14.63 9.12 -10.77
C LEU A 137 14.80 10.64 -10.93
N VAL A 138 13.82 11.41 -10.45
CA VAL A 138 13.89 12.87 -10.48
C VAL A 138 15.04 13.38 -9.59
N ALA A 139 15.28 12.76 -8.44
CA ALA A 139 16.38 13.14 -7.56
C ALA A 139 17.75 12.88 -8.18
N VAL A 140 17.94 11.74 -8.85
CA VAL A 140 19.17 11.45 -9.61
C VAL A 140 19.36 12.52 -10.69
N TRP A 141 18.32 12.77 -11.49
CA TRP A 141 18.44 13.67 -12.64
C TRP A 141 18.62 15.14 -12.25
N ARG A 142 18.01 15.58 -11.14
CA ARG A 142 18.01 16.99 -10.73
C ARG A 142 19.19 17.38 -9.85
N TYR A 143 19.75 16.44 -9.10
CA TYR A 143 20.74 16.70 -8.04
C TYR A 143 22.02 15.85 -8.14
N ASP A 144 22.16 15.00 -9.18
CA ASP A 144 23.30 14.08 -9.35
C ASP A 144 23.56 13.20 -8.11
N VAL A 145 22.49 12.77 -7.44
CA VAL A 145 22.58 11.95 -6.23
C VAL A 145 22.86 10.50 -6.58
N THR A 146 23.93 9.93 -6.04
CA THR A 146 24.22 8.50 -6.11
C THR A 146 23.50 7.75 -4.98
N PHE A 147 22.54 6.90 -5.32
CA PHE A 147 21.86 6.01 -4.37
C PHE A 147 22.56 4.65 -4.31
N THR A 148 22.85 4.17 -3.11
CA THR A 148 23.25 2.77 -2.87
C THR A 148 22.05 2.03 -2.30
N VAL A 149 21.60 0.99 -3.01
CA VAL A 149 20.47 0.17 -2.56
C VAL A 149 21.01 -0.90 -1.63
N ASP A 150 20.69 -0.77 -0.35
CA ASP A 150 21.07 -1.72 0.69
C ASP A 150 19.85 -2.56 1.12
N ALA A 151 20.08 -3.79 1.61
CA ALA A 151 19.02 -4.70 2.06
C ALA A 151 18.14 -4.09 3.17
N SER A 152 18.65 -3.09 3.90
CA SER A 152 17.92 -2.29 4.89
C SER A 152 16.69 -1.53 4.33
N ILE A 153 16.58 -1.33 3.02
CA ILE A 153 15.38 -0.73 2.39
C ILE A 153 14.13 -1.58 2.62
N VAL A 154 14.26 -2.91 2.64
CA VAL A 154 13.12 -3.82 2.81
C VAL A 154 12.42 -3.61 4.15
N PRO A 155 13.11 -3.68 5.31
CA PRO A 155 12.48 -3.42 6.59
C PRO A 155 11.96 -1.98 6.73
N ALA A 156 12.69 -0.99 6.20
CA ALA A 156 12.26 0.41 6.24
C ALA A 156 10.92 0.63 5.49
N PHE A 157 10.79 0.02 4.31
CA PHE A 157 9.56 0.04 3.53
C PHE A 157 8.42 -0.69 4.26
N THR A 158 8.68 -1.86 4.86
CA THR A 158 7.63 -2.59 5.61
C THR A 158 7.19 -1.89 6.90
N LEU A 159 8.01 -1.02 7.49
CA LEU A 159 7.64 -0.23 8.67
C LEU A 159 6.77 0.98 8.33
N THR A 160 6.80 1.44 7.08
CA THR A 160 6.07 2.64 6.63
C THR A 160 4.66 2.36 6.12
N VAL A 161 4.35 1.10 5.77
CA VAL A 161 3.06 0.67 5.24
C VAL A 161 2.34 -0.20 6.27
#